data_AF-A0A259ZYS3-F1
#
_entry.id   AF-A0A259ZYS3-F1
#
_cell.length_a   1.000
_cell.length_b   1.000
_cell.length_c   1.000
_cell.angle_alpha   90.00
_cell.angle_beta   90.00
_cell.angle_gamma   90.00
#
_symmetry.space_group_name_H-M   'P 1'
#
loop_
_entity.id
_entity.type
_entity.pdbx_description
1 polymer ?
#
loop_
_entity_poly.entity_id
_entity_poly.type
_entity_poly.pdbx_seq_one_letter_code
_entity_poly.pdbx_strand_id
1 'polypeptide(L)'
;MSIADDRRTRALCVVPWIDGKIAAWQRVANPELLGVARSASASDAALHPVVVQGLNALSGMVNHGNNLAGGYDRRDAVAVLRTLHQGGYQLPDGEVYAWALAHRWPARGAERLRDLAEKIDAGRTVQLRGGSPLRSDVLDRWKAQASGDESATL
;
A
#
# COMPACT_ATOMS: atom_id res chain seq x y z
N MET A 1 28.89 -5.28 -20.76
CA MET A 1 29.41 -4.12 -20.00
C MET A 1 28.37 -3.79 -18.95
N SER A 2 28.69 -3.96 -17.67
CA SER A 2 27.78 -3.59 -16.59
C SER A 2 27.74 -2.07 -16.47
N ILE A 3 26.64 -1.49 -15.96
CA ILE A 3 26.57 -0.05 -15.64
C ILE A 3 27.66 0.36 -14.64
N ALA A 4 28.13 -0.59 -13.84
CA ALA A 4 29.26 -0.41 -12.91
C ALA A 4 30.62 -0.32 -13.62
N ASP A 5 30.76 -0.81 -14.86
CA ASP A 5 32.02 -0.81 -15.62
C ASP A 5 32.14 0.42 -16.55
N ASP A 6 31.08 1.23 -16.66
CA ASP A 6 31.08 2.42 -17.52
C ASP A 6 31.84 3.57 -16.83
N ARG A 7 32.89 4.07 -17.49
CA ARG A 7 33.71 5.20 -17.02
C ARG A 7 32.93 6.50 -16.84
N ARG A 8 31.72 6.61 -17.39
CA ARG A 8 30.84 7.76 -17.21
C ARG A 8 30.00 7.69 -15.93
N THR A 9 29.90 6.52 -15.30
CA THR A 9 29.14 6.34 -14.05
C THR A 9 29.87 7.04 -12.90
N ARG A 10 29.22 8.04 -12.30
CA ARG A 10 29.77 8.82 -11.17
C ARG A 10 29.22 8.39 -9.81
N ALA A 11 28.04 7.79 -9.79
CA ALA A 11 27.38 7.28 -8.59
C ALA A 11 26.42 6.14 -8.98
N LEU A 12 26.18 5.21 -8.05
CA LEU A 12 25.27 4.08 -8.24
C LEU A 12 24.35 3.95 -7.02
N CYS A 13 23.04 3.83 -7.27
CA CYS A 13 22.07 3.43 -6.26
C CYS A 13 21.77 1.94 -6.42
N VAL A 14 22.06 1.14 -5.40
CA VAL A 14 21.85 -0.31 -5.41
C VAL A 14 20.79 -0.67 -4.39
N VAL A 15 19.67 -1.25 -4.84
CA VAL A 15 18.58 -1.73 -3.99
C VAL A 15 18.59 -3.27 -4.03
N PRO A 16 19.27 -3.94 -3.08
CA PRO A 16 19.31 -5.40 -3.07
C PRO A 16 17.95 -5.97 -2.67
N TRP A 17 17.49 -6.99 -3.40
CA TRP A 17 16.27 -7.74 -3.05
C TRP A 17 16.50 -8.79 -1.94
N ILE A 18 17.75 -9.21 -1.75
CA ILE A 18 18.15 -10.21 -0.74
C ILE A 18 19.33 -9.64 0.04
N ASP A 19 19.20 -9.63 1.36
CA ASP A 19 20.27 -9.25 2.26
C ASP A 19 21.51 -10.14 2.01
N GLY A 20 22.66 -9.49 1.81
CA GLY A 20 23.94 -10.16 1.60
C GLY A 20 24.39 -10.30 0.14
N LYS A 21 23.52 -10.13 -0.88
CA LYS A 21 23.97 -10.19 -2.29
C LYS A 21 24.89 -9.05 -2.71
N ILE A 22 24.86 -7.93 -1.99
CA ILE A 22 25.71 -6.76 -2.29
C ILE A 22 27.12 -6.88 -1.67
N ALA A 23 27.33 -7.79 -0.72
CA ALA A 23 28.58 -7.87 0.04
C ALA A 23 29.80 -8.22 -0.83
N ALA A 24 29.64 -9.12 -1.81
CA ALA A 24 30.72 -9.45 -2.74
C ALA A 24 31.13 -8.26 -3.61
N TRP A 25 30.15 -7.50 -4.10
CA TRP A 25 30.38 -6.29 -4.90
C TRP A 25 31.03 -5.19 -4.05
N GLN A 26 30.56 -4.95 -2.82
CA GLN A 26 31.16 -3.96 -1.91
C GLN A 26 32.64 -4.22 -1.66
N ARG A 27 33.06 -5.48 -1.47
CA ARG A 27 34.47 -5.83 -1.24
C ARG A 27 35.35 -5.56 -2.46
N VAL A 28 34.83 -5.79 -3.67
CA VAL A 28 35.60 -5.63 -4.92
C VAL A 28 35.61 -4.17 -5.38
N ALA A 29 34.45 -3.51 -5.35
CA ALA A 29 34.29 -2.14 -5.83
C ALA A 29 34.79 -1.10 -4.82
N ASN A 30 34.87 -1.45 -3.53
CA ASN A 30 35.24 -0.56 -2.42
C ASN A 30 34.61 0.84 -2.55
N PRO A 31 33.28 0.94 -2.66
CA PRO A 31 32.62 2.20 -2.98
C PRO A 31 32.71 3.18 -1.82
N GLU A 32 32.88 4.46 -2.14
CA GLU A 32 32.65 5.55 -1.19
C GLU A 32 31.14 5.70 -0.94
N LEU A 33 30.74 5.66 0.33
CA LEU A 33 29.35 5.78 0.72
C LEU A 33 28.95 7.26 0.76
N LEU A 34 28.22 7.73 -0.26
CA LEU A 34 27.81 9.14 -0.39
C LEU A 34 26.70 9.58 0.60
N GLY A 35 26.28 8.71 1.53
CA GLY A 35 25.28 9.00 2.56
C GLY A 35 25.08 7.82 3.51
N VAL A 36 24.44 8.02 4.67
CA VAL A 36 24.18 6.94 5.64
C VAL A 36 23.25 5.89 5.00
N ALA A 37 23.71 4.65 4.90
CA ALA A 37 22.86 3.53 4.50
C ALA A 37 21.76 3.37 5.56
N ARG A 38 20.55 3.80 5.22
CA ARG A 38 19.37 3.57 6.05
C ARG A 38 18.64 2.36 5.52
N SER A 39 18.52 1.33 6.33
CA SER A 39 17.41 0.40 6.16
C SER A 39 16.14 1.24 6.26
N ALA A 40 15.25 1.11 5.28
CA ALA A 40 13.92 1.68 5.42
C ALA A 40 13.29 1.02 6.65
N SER A 41 13.22 1.73 7.77
CA SER A 41 12.31 1.36 8.85
C SER A 41 10.93 1.42 8.23
N ALA A 42 10.23 0.28 8.15
CA ALA A 42 8.79 0.29 7.89
C ALA A 42 8.19 1.36 8.80
N SER A 43 7.41 2.28 8.25
CA SER A 43 6.79 3.34 9.01
C SER A 43 6.00 2.72 10.17
N ASP A 44 6.23 3.21 11.39
CA ASP A 44 5.52 2.76 12.61
C ASP A 44 4.02 3.08 12.60
N ALA A 45 3.51 3.76 11.55
CA ALA A 45 2.09 3.98 11.35
C ALA A 45 1.44 2.74 10.72
N ALA A 46 1.42 1.63 11.46
CA ALA A 46 0.67 0.45 11.04
C ALA A 46 -0.80 0.82 10.82
N LEU A 47 -1.36 0.43 9.67
CA LEU A 47 -2.80 0.57 9.42
C LEU A 47 -3.59 -0.15 10.51
N HIS A 48 -4.67 0.48 10.98
CA HIS A 48 -5.55 -0.14 11.95
C HIS A 48 -6.05 -1.50 11.41
N PRO A 49 -6.11 -2.58 12.22
CA PRO A 49 -6.48 -3.93 11.73
C PRO A 49 -7.80 -3.98 10.97
N VAL A 50 -8.81 -3.21 11.39
CA VAL A 50 -10.10 -3.07 10.67
C VAL A 50 -9.94 -2.45 9.28
N VAL A 51 -9.04 -1.47 9.13
CA VAL A 51 -8.70 -0.88 7.82
C VAL A 51 -8.05 -1.93 6.94
N VAL A 52 -7.13 -2.73 7.47
CA VAL A 52 -6.52 -3.85 6.76
C VAL A 52 -7.57 -4.85 6.27
N GLN A 53 -8.55 -5.21 7.10
CA GLN A 53 -9.65 -6.11 6.68
C GLN A 53 -10.52 -5.49 5.58
N GLY A 54 -10.81 -4.19 5.66
CA GLY A 54 -11.51 -3.47 4.59
C GLY A 54 -10.72 -3.46 3.27
N LEU A 55 -9.42 -3.20 3.33
CA LEU A 55 -8.54 -3.23 2.16
C LEU A 55 -8.38 -4.64 1.57
N ASN A 56 -8.33 -5.68 2.42
CA ASN A 56 -8.36 -7.08 1.98
C ASN A 56 -9.66 -7.39 1.22
N ALA A 57 -10.80 -6.97 1.75
CA ALA A 57 -12.10 -7.13 1.09
C ALA A 57 -12.12 -6.41 -0.27
N LEU A 58 -11.62 -5.17 -0.32
CA LEU A 58 -11.49 -4.42 -1.57
C LEU A 58 -10.62 -5.16 -2.59
N SER A 59 -9.47 -5.68 -2.15
CA SER A 59 -8.55 -6.43 -3.00
C SER A 59 -9.20 -7.69 -3.59
N GLY A 60 -10.13 -8.32 -2.88
CA GLY A 60 -10.93 -9.43 -3.42
C GLY A 60 -12.01 -9.02 -4.42
N MET A 61 -12.44 -7.75 -4.41
CA MET A 61 -13.51 -7.24 -5.28
C MET A 61 -13.01 -6.65 -6.59
N VAL A 62 -11.84 -6.01 -6.59
CA VAL A 62 -11.34 -5.27 -7.75
C VAL A 62 -10.49 -6.12 -8.66
N ASN A 63 -10.53 -5.81 -9.95
CA ASN A 63 -9.57 -6.37 -10.90
C ASN A 63 -8.29 -5.52 -10.94
N HIS A 64 -7.22 -6.00 -10.29
CA HIS A 64 -5.92 -5.30 -10.24
C HIS A 64 -5.36 -4.97 -11.63
N GLY A 65 -5.68 -5.77 -12.66
CA GLY A 65 -5.22 -5.56 -14.02
C GLY A 65 -5.72 -4.27 -14.68
N ASN A 66 -6.83 -3.70 -14.19
CA ASN A 66 -7.38 -2.47 -14.74
C ASN A 66 -6.92 -1.19 -13.99
N ASN A 67 -6.09 -1.33 -12.95
CA ASN A 67 -5.56 -0.22 -12.16
C ASN A 67 -6.65 0.72 -11.58
N LEU A 68 -7.79 0.18 -11.13
CA LEU A 68 -8.95 0.99 -10.71
C LEU A 68 -9.48 1.96 -11.78
N ALA A 69 -9.22 1.68 -13.06
CA ALA A 69 -9.77 2.50 -14.16
C ALA A 69 -11.27 2.23 -14.37
N GLY A 70 -11.72 1.03 -14.01
CA GLY A 70 -13.10 0.62 -14.17
C GLY A 70 -14.05 1.42 -13.28
N GLY A 71 -15.24 1.76 -13.82
CA GLY A 71 -16.26 2.48 -13.05
C GLY A 71 -16.74 1.70 -11.82
N TYR A 72 -16.83 0.37 -11.94
CA TYR A 72 -17.20 -0.52 -10.83
C TYR A 72 -16.10 -0.61 -9.78
N ASP A 73 -14.84 -0.87 -10.17
CA ASP A 73 -13.73 -0.97 -9.21
C ASP A 73 -13.53 0.34 -8.44
N ARG A 74 -13.67 1.48 -9.13
CA ARG A 74 -13.61 2.79 -8.48
C ARG A 74 -14.78 3.01 -7.52
N ARG A 75 -16.00 2.62 -7.90
CA ARG A 75 -17.18 2.71 -7.01
C ARG A 75 -16.95 1.88 -5.76
N ASP A 76 -16.43 0.68 -5.92
CA ASP A 76 -16.19 -0.28 -4.85
C ASP A 76 -15.09 0.20 -3.90
N ALA A 77 -13.99 0.75 -4.45
CA ALA A 77 -12.94 1.41 -3.66
C ALA A 77 -13.49 2.59 -2.85
N VAL A 78 -14.29 3.45 -3.47
CA VAL A 78 -14.95 4.58 -2.78
C VAL A 78 -15.89 4.08 -1.70
N ALA A 79 -16.65 3.01 -1.94
CA ALA A 79 -17.56 2.44 -0.95
C ALA A 79 -16.80 1.95 0.29
N VAL A 80 -15.75 1.15 0.11
CA VAL A 80 -14.95 0.60 1.20
C VAL A 80 -14.29 1.72 2.03
N LEU A 81 -13.59 2.63 1.36
CA LEU A 81 -12.87 3.72 2.05
C LEU A 81 -13.85 4.65 2.80
N ARG A 82 -15.02 4.95 2.22
CA ARG A 82 -16.05 5.74 2.91
C ARG A 82 -16.60 5.01 4.12
N THR A 83 -16.89 3.71 4.02
CA THR A 83 -17.40 2.94 5.16
C THR A 83 -16.39 2.90 6.32
N LEU A 84 -15.09 2.78 6.02
CA LEU A 84 -14.03 2.86 7.03
C LEU A 84 -13.96 4.25 7.68
N HIS A 85 -13.96 5.32 6.88
CA HIS A 85 -13.89 6.69 7.39
C HIS A 85 -15.14 7.07 8.20
N GLN A 86 -16.34 6.67 7.75
CA GLN A 86 -17.59 6.83 8.50
C GLN A 86 -17.60 6.03 9.81
N GLY A 87 -16.85 4.93 9.86
CA GLY A 87 -16.60 4.16 11.07
C GLY A 87 -15.62 4.82 12.05
N GLY A 88 -15.05 5.98 11.71
CA GLY A 88 -14.09 6.71 12.54
C GLY A 88 -12.64 6.28 12.37
N TYR A 89 -12.32 5.45 11.36
CA TYR A 89 -10.96 5.00 11.11
C TYR A 89 -10.19 5.99 10.22
N GLN A 90 -8.94 6.27 10.59
CA GLN A 90 -8.02 7.08 9.80
C GLN A 90 -7.52 6.29 8.59
N LEU A 91 -7.35 6.99 7.46
CA LEU A 91 -6.87 6.42 6.20
C LEU A 91 -5.61 7.17 5.73
N PRO A 92 -4.47 7.02 6.44
CA PRO A 92 -3.23 7.66 6.03
C PRO A 92 -2.84 7.20 4.62
N ASP A 93 -2.81 8.15 3.68
CA ASP A 93 -2.67 7.90 2.24
C ASP A 93 -1.37 7.15 1.92
N GLY A 94 -0.26 7.51 2.59
CA GLY A 94 1.03 6.86 2.45
C GLY A 94 1.01 5.37 2.86
N GLU A 95 0.31 5.04 3.92
CA GLU A 95 0.21 3.66 4.43
C GLU A 95 -0.73 2.82 3.57
N VAL A 96 -1.84 3.41 3.09
CA VAL A 96 -2.73 2.74 2.13
C VAL A 96 -1.98 2.43 0.83
N TYR A 97 -1.12 3.35 0.37
CA TYR A 97 -0.27 3.13 -0.79
C TYR A 97 0.75 2.01 -0.56
N ALA A 98 1.48 2.05 0.56
CA ALA A 98 2.46 1.03 0.93
C ALA A 98 1.81 -0.35 1.05
N TRP A 99 0.66 -0.42 1.70
CA TRP A 99 -0.14 -1.64 1.81
C TRP A 99 -0.52 -2.20 0.44
N ALA A 100 -0.99 -1.37 -0.49
CA ALA A 100 -1.40 -1.82 -1.82
C ALA A 100 -0.21 -2.42 -2.60
N LEU A 101 0.96 -1.77 -2.55
CA LEU A 101 2.19 -2.30 -3.15
C LEU A 101 2.61 -3.64 -2.54
N ALA A 102 2.54 -3.77 -1.21
CA ALA A 102 2.84 -5.02 -0.52
C ALA A 102 1.89 -6.17 -0.96
N HIS A 103 0.64 -5.83 -1.31
CA HIS A 103 -0.37 -6.79 -1.79
C HIS A 103 -0.38 -6.97 -3.31
N ARG A 104 0.74 -6.65 -3.99
CA ARG A 104 0.96 -6.81 -5.43
C ARG A 104 -0.01 -6.03 -6.33
N TRP A 105 -0.54 -4.91 -5.84
CA TRP A 105 -1.24 -3.98 -6.72
C TRP A 105 -0.22 -3.33 -7.66
N PRO A 106 -0.58 -3.10 -8.93
CA PRO A 106 0.26 -2.30 -9.81
C PRO A 106 0.35 -0.87 -9.28
N ALA A 107 1.51 -0.23 -9.44
CA ALA A 107 1.80 1.10 -8.90
C ALA A 107 0.73 2.15 -9.27
N ARG A 108 0.27 2.17 -10.52
CA ARG A 108 -0.80 3.08 -10.98
C ARG A 108 -2.13 2.85 -10.27
N GLY A 109 -2.47 1.61 -9.95
CA GLY A 109 -3.66 1.27 -9.17
C GLY A 109 -3.51 1.71 -7.71
N ALA A 110 -2.33 1.50 -7.14
CA ALA A 110 -2.00 1.95 -5.78
C ALA A 110 -2.04 3.49 -5.66
N GLU A 111 -1.51 4.24 -6.62
CA GLU A 111 -1.59 5.71 -6.67
C GLU A 111 -3.03 6.20 -6.68
N ARG A 112 -3.89 5.58 -7.48
CA ARG A 112 -5.32 5.95 -7.51
C ARG A 112 -6.04 5.63 -6.21
N LEU A 113 -5.67 4.53 -5.56
CA LEU A 113 -6.21 4.20 -4.24
C LEU A 113 -5.77 5.23 -3.19
N ARG A 114 -4.50 5.64 -3.23
CA ARG A 114 -3.93 6.71 -2.41
C ARG A 114 -4.69 8.02 -2.59
N ASP A 115 -4.91 8.46 -3.82
CA ASP A 115 -5.66 9.69 -4.12
C ASP A 115 -7.09 9.67 -3.56
N LEU A 116 -7.73 8.49 -3.56
CA LEU A 116 -9.06 8.32 -2.99
C LEU A 116 -9.02 8.38 -1.46
N ALA A 117 -8.05 7.71 -0.84
CA ALA A 117 -7.84 7.73 0.61
C ALA A 117 -7.58 9.16 1.09
N GLU A 118 -6.65 9.89 0.46
CA GLU A 118 -6.34 11.30 0.79
C GLU A 118 -7.59 12.20 0.70
N LYS A 119 -8.42 12.01 -0.34
CA LYS A 119 -9.66 12.79 -0.48
C LYS A 119 -10.66 12.50 0.62
N ILE A 120 -10.86 11.22 0.94
CA ILE A 120 -11.85 10.80 1.93
C ILE A 120 -11.39 11.17 3.34
N ASP A 121 -10.12 10.98 3.67
CA ASP A 121 -9.55 11.30 4.98
C ASP A 121 -9.57 12.83 5.25
N ALA A 122 -9.37 13.64 4.21
CA ALA A 122 -9.58 15.10 4.26
C ALA A 122 -11.06 15.53 4.36
N GLY A 123 -12.00 14.59 4.51
CA GLY A 123 -13.44 14.85 4.61
C GLY A 123 -14.12 15.23 3.30
N ARG A 124 -13.44 15.10 2.14
CA ARG A 124 -14.04 15.42 0.85
C ARG A 124 -14.99 14.29 0.43
N THR A 125 -16.23 14.65 0.10
CA THR A 125 -17.21 13.67 -0.36
C THR A 125 -16.88 13.24 -1.79
N VAL A 126 -16.31 12.04 -1.94
CA VAL A 126 -16.15 11.41 -3.25
C VAL A 126 -17.48 10.75 -3.64
N GLN A 127 -18.04 11.18 -4.78
CA GLN A 127 -19.31 10.65 -5.27
C GLN A 127 -19.19 9.15 -5.57
N LEU A 128 -20.11 8.39 -4.97
CA LEU A 128 -20.30 6.98 -5.28
C LEU A 128 -21.24 6.91 -6.49
N ARG A 129 -20.73 6.43 -7.62
CA ARG A 129 -21.57 6.26 -8.82
C ARG A 129 -22.41 4.99 -8.67
N GLY A 130 -23.67 5.15 -8.28
CA GLY A 130 -24.63 4.07 -8.05
C GLY A 130 -24.87 3.75 -6.57
N GLY A 131 -25.44 2.58 -6.29
CA GLY A 131 -25.59 2.05 -4.93
C GLY A 131 -24.29 1.46 -4.39
N SER A 132 -24.13 1.45 -3.06
CA SER A 132 -23.01 0.76 -2.42
C SER A 132 -23.10 -0.75 -2.69
N PRO A 133 -22.03 -1.42 -3.14
CA PRO A 133 -21.99 -2.87 -3.29
C PRO A 133 -21.94 -3.60 -1.93
N LEU A 134 -21.67 -2.85 -0.85
CA LEU A 134 -21.41 -3.42 0.46
C LEU A 134 -22.71 -3.71 1.21
N ARG A 135 -22.70 -4.77 2.01
CA ARG A 135 -23.76 -5.06 2.95
C ARG A 135 -23.78 -4.02 4.07
N SER A 136 -24.94 -3.77 4.66
CA SER A 136 -25.09 -2.82 5.77
C SER A 136 -24.27 -3.20 7.02
N ASP A 137 -24.04 -4.51 7.22
CA ASP A 137 -23.29 -5.08 8.35
C ASP A 137 -21.79 -5.27 8.08
N VAL A 138 -21.26 -4.76 6.96
CA VAL A 138 -19.89 -5.03 6.52
C VAL A 138 -18.84 -4.55 7.52
N LEU A 139 -19.07 -3.39 8.15
CA LEU A 139 -18.10 -2.81 9.09
C LEU A 139 -17.98 -3.65 10.36
N ASP A 140 -19.11 -4.20 10.85
CA ASP A 140 -19.11 -5.06 12.02
C ASP A 140 -18.41 -6.39 11.75
N ARG A 141 -18.51 -6.91 10.51
CA ARG A 141 -17.73 -8.08 10.08
C ARG A 141 -16.24 -7.81 10.08
N TRP A 142 -15.80 -6.67 9.54
CA TRP A 142 -14.38 -6.30 9.55
C TRP A 142 -13.84 -6.12 10.98
N LYS A 143 -14.65 -5.57 11.89
CA LYS A 143 -14.32 -5.50 13.33
C LYS A 143 -14.18 -6.89 13.96
N ALA A 144 -15.10 -7.80 13.67
CA ALA A 144 -15.05 -9.17 14.17
C ALA A 144 -13.83 -9.94 13.63
N GLN A 145 -13.51 -9.78 12.33
CA GLN A 145 -12.33 -10.39 11.71
C GLN A 145 -11.02 -9.85 12.30
N ALA A 146 -10.93 -8.53 12.49
CA ALA A 146 -9.77 -7.91 13.13
C ALA A 146 -9.54 -8.42 14.56
N SER A 147 -10.60 -8.63 15.33
CA SER A 147 -10.51 -9.15 16.70
C SER A 147 -10.13 -10.65 16.74
N GLY A 148 -10.55 -11.41 15.73
CA GLY A 148 -10.22 -12.83 15.59
C GLY A 148 -8.76 -13.09 15.22
N ASP A 149 -8.17 -12.26 14.36
CA ASP A 149 -6.75 -12.36 13.97
C ASP A 149 -5.80 -12.01 15.14
N GLU A 150 -6.21 -11.10 16.03
CA GLU A 150 -5.44 -10.75 17.22
C GLU A 150 -5.33 -11.95 18.20
N SER A 151 -6.33 -12.83 18.20
CA SER A 151 -6.34 -14.05 19.03
C SER A 151 -5.47 -15.19 18.46
N ALA A 152 -5.07 -15.11 17.19
CA ALA A 152 -4.28 -16.15 16.52
C ALA A 152 -2.75 -15.94 16.61
N THR A 153 -2.32 -14.83 17.23
CA THR A 153 -0.90 -14.42 17.30
C THR A 153 -0.30 -14.55 18.72
N LEU A 154 -1.03 -15.17 19.66
CA LEU A 154 -0.58 -15.45 21.04
C LEU A 154 -0.29 -16.93 21.28
#